data_AF-A0A8T3QSG0-F1
#
_entry.id   AF-A0A8T3QSG0-F1
#
_cell.length_a   1.000
_cell.length_b   1.000
_cell.length_c   1.000
_cell.angle_alpha   90.00
_cell.angle_beta   90.00
_cell.angle_gamma   90.00
#
_symmetry.space_group_name_H-M   'P 1'
#
loop_
_entity.id
_entity.type
_entity.pdbx_description
1 polymer ?
#
loop_
_entity_poly.entity_id
_entity_poly.type
_entity_poly.pdbx_seq_one_letter_code
_entity_poly.pdbx_strand_id
1 'polypeptide(L)'
;MTVDVAKAEADGLTFVHDGKTYAFCRSGCLRAFQEEPATYAAKAEQSHAISVPQAKDLPVIDEGMRLWYEACSCCLSDAFPDVKAALDAERAAKVEAPVGAGICEVAEAQQSGAVQG
;
A
#
# COMPACT_ATOMS: atom_id res chain seq x y z
N MET A 1 13.86 -4.92 -8.99
CA MET A 1 14.54 -6.20 -9.32
C MET A 1 13.83 -7.27 -8.53
N THR A 2 12.97 -8.06 -9.17
CA THR A 2 12.15 -9.08 -8.50
C THR A 2 12.74 -10.45 -8.80
N VAL A 3 12.99 -11.26 -7.77
CA VAL A 3 13.48 -12.63 -7.92
C VAL A 3 12.27 -13.55 -8.03
N ASP A 4 12.18 -14.31 -9.13
CA ASP A 4 11.15 -15.34 -9.30
C ASP A 4 11.60 -16.65 -8.64
N VAL A 5 10.92 -17.04 -7.56
CA VAL A 5 11.31 -18.19 -6.73
C VAL A 5 11.08 -19.50 -7.48
N ALA A 6 9.95 -19.64 -8.18
CA ALA A 6 9.63 -20.85 -8.92
C ALA A 6 10.64 -21.14 -10.04
N LYS A 7 11.08 -20.10 -10.75
CA LYS A 7 12.16 -20.21 -11.72
C LYS A 7 13.49 -20.59 -11.07
N ALA A 8 13.84 -19.95 -9.94
CA ALA A 8 15.07 -20.28 -9.24
C ALA A 8 15.09 -21.75 -8.77
N GLU A 9 13.96 -22.29 -8.30
CA GLU A 9 13.83 -23.70 -7.94
C GLU A 9 14.03 -24.62 -9.15
N ALA A 10 13.39 -24.32 -10.27
CA ALA A 10 13.51 -25.10 -11.51
C ALA A 10 14.94 -25.10 -12.08
N ASP A 11 15.65 -23.99 -11.97
CA ASP A 11 17.04 -23.83 -12.42
C ASP A 11 18.08 -24.32 -11.37
N GLY A 12 17.65 -24.83 -10.21
CA GLY A 12 18.55 -25.30 -9.14
C GLY A 12 19.33 -24.15 -8.47
N LEU A 13 18.80 -22.93 -8.53
CA LEU A 13 19.36 -21.71 -7.96
C LEU A 13 18.80 -21.42 -6.57
N THR A 14 18.62 -22.46 -5.76
CA THR A 14 18.16 -22.35 -4.37
C THR A 14 19.16 -22.97 -3.40
N PHE A 15 19.27 -22.40 -2.21
CA PHE A 15 20.14 -22.91 -1.15
C PHE A 15 19.44 -22.88 0.20
N VAL A 16 19.57 -23.97 0.97
CA VAL A 16 19.02 -24.05 2.32
C VAL A 16 20.12 -23.73 3.33
N HIS A 17 19.92 -22.72 4.16
CA HIS A 17 20.81 -22.35 5.26
C HIS A 17 19.97 -22.00 6.49
N ASP A 18 20.35 -22.54 7.65
CA ASP A 18 19.62 -22.32 8.91
C ASP A 18 18.11 -22.63 8.84
N GLY A 19 17.74 -23.67 8.07
CA GLY A 19 16.33 -24.05 7.85
C GLY A 19 15.55 -23.08 6.95
N LYS A 20 16.20 -22.09 6.35
CA LYS A 20 15.61 -21.12 5.42
C LYS A 20 16.04 -21.40 3.99
N THR A 21 15.11 -21.34 3.06
CA THR A 21 15.38 -21.50 1.63
C THR A 21 15.62 -20.13 1.00
N TYR A 22 16.79 -19.93 0.42
CA TYR A 22 17.18 -18.73 -0.31
C TYR A 22 17.13 -19.01 -1.81
N ALA A 23 16.53 -18.10 -2.58
CA ALA A 23 16.44 -18.17 -4.03
C ALA A 23 17.34 -17.10 -4.69
N PHE A 24 18.03 -17.47 -5.75
CA PHE A 24 18.98 -16.61 -6.45
C PHE A 24 18.59 -16.46 -7.92
N CYS A 25 18.75 -15.25 -8.46
CA CYS A 25 18.46 -14.99 -9.88
C CYS A 25 19.52 -15.53 -10.85
N ARG A 26 20.69 -15.94 -10.33
CA ARG A 26 21.82 -16.43 -11.14
C ARG A 26 22.79 -17.27 -10.30
N SER A 27 23.51 -18.15 -10.99
CA SER A 27 24.52 -19.04 -10.40
C SER A 27 25.66 -18.30 -9.69
N GLY A 28 26.07 -17.12 -10.20
CA GLY A 28 27.09 -16.30 -9.54
C GLY A 28 26.69 -15.82 -8.14
N CYS A 29 25.42 -15.47 -7.94
CA CYS A 29 24.90 -15.06 -6.63
C CYS A 29 24.78 -16.26 -5.68
N LEU A 30 24.32 -17.40 -6.20
CA LEU A 30 24.29 -18.65 -5.44
C LEU A 30 25.70 -19.03 -4.96
N ARG A 31 26.71 -18.95 -5.83
CA ARG A 31 28.09 -19.31 -5.48
C ARG A 31 28.67 -18.38 -4.42
N ALA A 32 28.52 -17.06 -4.57
CA ALA A 32 28.95 -16.10 -3.55
C ALA A 32 28.29 -16.37 -2.19
N PHE A 33 27.00 -16.74 -2.19
CA PHE A 33 26.31 -17.13 -0.96
C PHE A 33 26.88 -18.40 -0.34
N GLN A 34 27.25 -19.40 -1.14
CA GLN A 34 27.87 -20.62 -0.63
C GLN A 34 29.27 -20.39 -0.04
N GLU A 35 30.00 -19.39 -0.54
CA GLU A 35 31.33 -19.02 -0.01
C GLU A 35 31.22 -18.35 1.36
N GLU A 36 30.22 -17.49 1.57
CA GLU A 36 30.04 -16.75 2.83
C GLU A 36 28.58 -16.75 3.34
N PRO A 37 27.98 -17.92 3.62
CA PRO A 37 26.54 -18.04 3.86
C PRO A 37 26.08 -17.28 5.10
N ALA A 38 26.89 -17.26 6.17
CA ALA A 38 26.55 -16.55 7.41
C ALA A 38 26.46 -15.03 7.20
N THR A 39 27.40 -14.44 6.46
CA THR A 39 27.45 -12.99 6.17
C THR A 39 26.23 -12.57 5.35
N TYR A 40 25.93 -13.32 4.30
CA TYR A 40 24.80 -13.00 3.41
C TYR A 40 23.44 -13.30 4.07
N ALA A 41 23.33 -14.38 4.85
CA ALA A 41 22.12 -14.70 5.60
C ALA A 41 21.80 -13.60 6.63
N ALA A 42 22.77 -13.19 7.46
CA ALA A 42 22.57 -12.12 8.43
C ALA A 42 22.12 -10.80 7.79
N LYS A 43 22.60 -10.50 6.58
CA LYS A 43 22.21 -9.31 5.81
C LYS A 43 20.79 -9.41 5.27
N ALA A 44 20.39 -10.60 4.80
CA ALA A 44 19.02 -10.88 4.37
C ALA A 44 18.03 -10.79 5.53
N GLU A 45 18.43 -11.25 6.73
CA GLU A 45 17.62 -11.17 7.94
C GLU A 45 17.41 -9.74 8.43
N GLN A 46 18.44 -8.88 8.35
CA GLN A 46 18.31 -7.46 8.68
C GLN A 46 17.33 -6.73 7.74
N SER A 47 17.27 -7.11 6.46
CA SER A 47 16.26 -6.58 5.53
C SER A 47 14.85 -7.16 5.76
N HIS A 48 14.75 -8.38 6.30
CA HIS A 48 13.47 -9.03 6.62
C HIS A 48 12.94 -8.67 8.02
N ALA A 49 13.77 -8.04 8.86
CA ALA A 49 13.32 -7.43 10.11
C ALA A 49 12.47 -6.17 9.85
N ILE A 50 12.49 -5.63 8.62
CA ILE A 50 11.53 -4.65 8.10
C ILE A 50 10.52 -5.36 7.18
N SER A 51 10.05 -6.55 7.57
CA SER A 51 8.90 -7.14 6.90
C SER A 51 7.63 -6.49 7.45
N VAL A 52 7.01 -5.69 6.59
CA VAL A 52 5.61 -5.27 6.68
C VAL A 52 4.77 -6.49 7.08
N PRO A 53 3.85 -6.37 8.07
CA PRO A 53 3.03 -7.50 8.50
C PRO A 53 2.34 -8.13 7.29
N GLN A 54 2.54 -9.44 7.17
CA GLN A 54 2.03 -10.27 6.08
C GLN A 54 0.51 -10.10 5.97
N ALA A 55 0.06 -9.73 4.77
CA ALA A 55 -1.33 -9.56 4.37
C ALA A 55 -2.15 -10.84 4.59
N LYS A 56 -2.73 -10.96 5.78
CA LYS A 56 -3.96 -11.72 6.07
C LYS A 56 -4.80 -11.05 7.16
N ASP A 57 -4.43 -9.83 7.53
CA ASP A 57 -5.18 -8.92 8.38
C ASP A 57 -5.32 -7.64 7.56
N LEU A 58 -6.54 -7.14 7.37
CA LEU A 58 -6.77 -5.90 6.65
C LEU A 58 -5.85 -4.82 7.21
N PRO A 59 -5.24 -3.96 6.36
CA PRO A 59 -4.34 -2.92 6.85
C PRO A 59 -5.08 -2.06 7.88
N VAL A 60 -4.57 -2.06 9.12
CA VAL A 60 -5.07 -1.19 10.19
C VAL A 60 -4.87 0.24 9.72
N ILE A 61 -5.97 0.93 9.39
CA ILE A 61 -5.94 2.33 8.96
C ILE A 61 -5.51 3.18 10.16
N ASP A 62 -4.26 3.63 10.17
CA ASP A 62 -3.69 4.50 11.21
C ASP A 62 -3.93 6.00 10.94
N GLU A 63 -3.60 6.86 11.90
CA GLU A 63 -3.79 8.31 11.80
C GLU A 63 -2.98 8.95 10.64
N GLY A 64 -1.79 8.42 10.37
CA GLY A 64 -0.97 8.87 9.25
C GLY A 64 -1.63 8.57 7.90
N MET A 65 -2.24 7.39 7.75
CA MET A 65 -3.02 7.06 6.55
C MET A 65 -4.21 7.99 6.34
N ARG A 66 -4.89 8.41 7.42
CA ARG A 66 -6.00 9.38 7.35
C ARG A 66 -5.53 10.76 6.90
N LEU A 67 -4.46 11.28 7.49
CA LEU A 67 -3.88 12.58 7.12
C LEU A 67 -3.37 12.59 5.67
N TRP A 68 -2.81 11.48 5.20
CA TRP A 68 -2.35 11.35 3.82
C TRP A 68 -3.52 11.30 2.83
N TYR A 69 -4.61 10.61 3.16
CA TYR A 69 -5.84 10.62 2.36
C TYR A 69 -6.44 12.02 2.23
N GLU A 70 -6.47 12.79 3.33
CA GLU A 70 -6.93 14.18 3.32
C GLU A 70 -6.04 15.09 2.45
N ALA A 71 -4.72 14.85 2.44
CA ALA A 71 -3.78 15.65 1.67
C ALA A 71 -3.67 15.24 0.19
N CYS A 72 -3.82 13.96 -0.16
CA CYS A 72 -3.54 13.46 -1.51
C CYS A 72 -4.28 12.13 -1.86
N SER A 73 -5.62 12.13 -1.74
CA SER A 73 -6.51 10.99 -2.02
C SER A 73 -6.29 10.29 -3.38
N CYS A 74 -5.80 11.00 -4.41
CA CYS A 74 -5.52 10.42 -5.72
C CYS A 74 -4.30 9.48 -5.70
N CYS A 75 -3.23 9.83 -4.99
CA CYS A 75 -1.99 9.04 -4.92
C CYS A 75 -2.13 7.77 -4.07
N LEU A 76 -3.03 7.77 -3.09
CA LEU A 76 -3.31 6.58 -2.26
C LEU A 76 -4.02 5.47 -3.06
N SER A 77 -4.78 5.83 -4.10
CA SER A 77 -5.54 4.89 -4.94
C SER A 77 -4.67 3.91 -5.73
N ASP A 78 -3.48 4.34 -6.16
CA ASP A 78 -2.58 3.55 -7.02
C ASP A 78 -1.84 2.46 -6.22
N ALA A 79 -1.41 2.79 -5.01
CA ALA A 79 -0.66 1.88 -4.16
C ALA A 79 -1.56 0.98 -3.27
N PHE A 80 -2.72 1.48 -2.82
CA PHE A 80 -3.57 0.79 -1.84
C PHE A 80 -5.08 1.04 -2.09
N PRO A 81 -5.66 0.41 -3.12
CA PRO A 81 -7.07 0.62 -3.48
C PRO A 81 -8.06 0.21 -2.37
N ASP A 82 -7.73 -0.81 -1.57
CA ASP A 82 -8.58 -1.31 -0.47
C ASP A 82 -8.64 -0.33 0.73
N VAL A 83 -7.49 0.23 1.10
CA VAL A 83 -7.36 1.30 2.13
C VAL A 83 -8.19 2.52 1.74
N LYS A 84 -8.16 2.90 0.46
CA LYS A 84 -8.96 4.01 -0.05
C LYS A 84 -10.46 3.74 0.03
N ALA A 85 -10.90 2.52 -0.32
CA ALA A 85 -12.31 2.17 -0.27
C ALA A 85 -12.87 2.25 1.16
N ALA A 86 -12.09 1.81 2.16
CA ALA A 86 -12.45 1.94 3.57
C ALA A 86 -12.58 3.42 4.01
N LEU A 87 -11.60 4.25 3.66
CA LEU A 87 -11.60 5.69 3.99
C LEU A 87 -12.71 6.48 3.27
N ASP A 88 -13.06 6.11 2.04
CA ASP A 88 -14.19 6.70 1.31
C ASP A 88 -15.53 6.32 1.95
N ALA A 89 -15.69 5.06 2.37
CA ALA A 89 -16.86 4.62 3.11
C ALA A 89 -16.99 5.34 4.48
N GLU A 90 -15.88 5.55 5.20
CA GLU A 90 -15.87 6.37 6.42
C GLU A 90 -16.30 7.82 6.14
N ARG A 91 -15.85 8.41 5.02
CA ARG A 91 -16.23 9.76 4.61
C ARG A 91 -17.70 9.85 4.21
N ALA A 92 -18.19 8.89 3.43
CA ALA A 92 -19.59 8.79 3.02
C ALA A 92 -20.50 8.67 4.25
N ALA A 93 -20.21 7.74 5.16
CA ALA A 93 -20.96 7.59 6.41
C ALA A 93 -20.97 8.87 7.27
N LYS A 94 -19.87 9.63 7.28
CA LYS A 94 -19.77 10.93 7.98
C LYS A 94 -20.49 12.07 7.26
N VAL A 95 -20.69 11.98 5.95
CA VAL A 95 -21.50 12.90 5.14
C VAL A 95 -23.01 12.57 5.22
N GLU A 96 -23.35 11.29 5.40
CA GLU A 96 -24.72 10.78 5.49
C GLU A 96 -25.37 10.97 6.87
N ALA A 97 -24.58 11.18 7.94
CA ALA A 97 -25.09 11.76 9.18
C ALA A 97 -25.61 13.17 8.86
N PRO A 98 -26.88 13.51 9.21
CA PRO A 98 -27.66 14.48 8.47
C PRO A 98 -26.96 15.84 8.41
N VAL A 99 -26.31 16.11 7.26
CA VAL A 99 -25.96 17.46 6.87
C VAL A 99 -27.29 18.18 6.66
N GLY A 100 -27.71 18.90 7.70
CA GLY A 100 -28.88 19.76 7.66
C GLY A 100 -28.80 20.64 6.42
N ALA A 101 -29.91 20.67 5.69
CA ALA A 101 -30.24 21.54 4.56
C ALA A 101 -29.16 22.55 4.11
N GLY A 102 -28.59 22.27 2.93
CA GLY A 102 -28.49 23.26 1.85
C GLY A 102 -27.38 24.31 1.92
N ILE A 103 -26.28 24.08 1.19
CA ILE A 103 -25.39 25.17 0.71
C ILE A 103 -25.59 25.44 -0.80
N CYS A 104 -26.43 24.68 -1.51
CA CYS A 104 -26.65 24.87 -2.95
C CYS A 104 -27.83 25.77 -3.36
N GLU A 105 -28.68 26.24 -2.44
CA GLU A 105 -29.93 26.93 -2.84
C GLU A 105 -29.87 28.48 -2.82
N VAL A 106 -28.73 29.08 -2.47
CA VAL A 106 -28.58 30.56 -2.36
C VAL A 106 -28.02 31.23 -3.63
N ALA A 107 -27.67 30.49 -4.68
CA ALA A 107 -27.09 31.09 -5.90
C ALA A 107 -28.13 31.56 -6.94
N GLU A 108 -29.35 31.02 -6.96
CA GLU A 108 -30.29 31.24 -8.08
C GLU A 108 -31.41 32.25 -7.80
N ALA A 109 -31.63 32.66 -6.56
CA ALA A 109 -32.70 33.62 -6.21
C ALA A 109 -32.36 35.09 -6.52
N GLN A 110 -31.08 35.45 -6.70
CA GLN A 110 -30.66 36.85 -6.87
C GLN A 110 -30.66 37.36 -8.32
N GLN A 111 -30.99 36.53 -9.32
CA GLN A 111 -30.87 36.91 -10.74
C GLN A 111 -32.20 37.04 -11.50
N SER A 112 -33.36 36.82 -10.84
CA SER A 112 -34.67 36.93 -11.49
C SER A 112 -35.62 37.83 -10.70
N GLY A 113 -35.38 39.14 -10.73
CA GLY A 113 -36.34 40.10 -10.17
C GLY A 113 -35.95 41.56 -10.34
N ALA A 114 -36.76 42.29 -11.10
CA ALA A 114 -36.80 43.76 -11.24
C ALA A 114 -35.94 44.39 -12.36
N VAL A 115 -36.35 44.05 -13.58
CA VAL A 115 -36.57 45.01 -14.68
C VAL A 115 -37.75 45.95 -14.33
N GLN A 116 -37.70 47.19 -14.86
CA GLN A 116 -38.72 48.27 -14.90
C GLN A 116 -38.71 49.27 -13.72
N GLY A 117 -38.68 50.60 -13.93
CA GLY A 117 -38.74 51.42 -15.14
C GLY A 117 -38.43 52.89 -14.81
#